data_AF-A0A1H4ZYY5-F1
#
_entry.id   AF-A0A1H4ZYY5-F1
#
_cell.length_a   1.000
_cell.length_b   1.000
_cell.length_c   1.000
_cell.angle_alpha   90.00
_cell.angle_beta   90.00
_cell.angle_gamma   90.00
#
_symmetry.space_group_name_H-M   'P 1'
#
loop_
_entity.id
_entity.type
_entity.pdbx_description
1 polymer ?
#
loop_
_entity_poly.entity_id
_entity_poly.type
_entity_poly.pdbx_seq_one_letter_code
_entity_poly.pdbx_strand_id
1 'polypeptide(L)'
;MSSTVTLLEDFNPELELPSLEAAEQIIADRLKGLAVPRTYVVIQGGETIKFQSTRRILGDFVKQVNAGLKFDMATEIDRESFDATDAVLMLTRAEIIELGECDEAVDAFARAFVSWDGPFAVESLVDSIAEFFAIDDISDLTQDRLDAAVKAQGGGVEDFTVTLTIQVSGKRFSNVDLNEFIGDLDYSVRSNTAGVMVTATEMTDA
;
A
#
# COMPACT_ATOMS: atom_id res chain seq x y z
N MET A 1 31.09 -10.03 -23.78
CA MET A 1 29.98 -10.99 -23.78
C MET A 1 28.71 -10.16 -23.89
N SER A 2 27.81 -10.46 -24.82
CA SER A 2 26.51 -9.76 -24.86
C SER A 2 25.71 -10.24 -23.65
N SER A 3 25.40 -9.37 -22.70
CA SER A 3 24.60 -9.74 -21.55
C SER A 3 23.14 -9.84 -21.99
N THR A 4 22.61 -11.07 -22.01
CA THR A 4 21.18 -11.31 -22.21
C THR A 4 20.38 -10.73 -21.03
N VAL A 5 19.08 -10.55 -21.24
CA VAL A 5 18.13 -10.17 -20.20
C VAL A 5 16.98 -11.17 -20.18
N THR A 6 16.35 -11.32 -19.02
CA THR A 6 15.16 -12.15 -18.84
C THR A 6 13.95 -11.25 -18.67
N LEU A 7 12.94 -11.42 -19.52
CA LEU A 7 11.64 -10.76 -19.38
C LEU A 7 10.64 -11.69 -18.70
N LEU A 8 10.09 -11.25 -17.59
CA LEU A 8 8.92 -11.82 -16.93
C LEU A 8 7.67 -11.03 -17.29
N GLU A 9 6.56 -11.73 -17.47
CA GLU A 9 5.23 -11.15 -17.63
C GLU A 9 4.30 -11.82 -16.63
N ASP A 10 3.77 -11.08 -15.65
CA ASP A 10 3.05 -11.65 -14.51
C ASP A 10 3.81 -12.88 -13.93
N PHE A 11 3.12 -13.99 -13.71
CA PHE A 11 3.66 -15.27 -13.25
C PHE A 11 4.16 -16.18 -14.39
N ASN A 12 4.19 -15.70 -15.63
CA ASN A 12 4.42 -16.51 -16.82
C ASN A 12 5.91 -16.66 -17.19
N PRO A 13 6.25 -17.68 -18.03
CA PRO A 13 7.61 -18.14 -18.19
C PRO A 13 8.57 -17.09 -18.76
N GLU A 14 9.79 -17.17 -18.26
CA GLU A 14 10.96 -16.39 -18.63
C GLU A 14 11.21 -16.37 -20.15
N LEU A 15 11.24 -15.18 -20.73
CA LEU A 15 11.70 -14.98 -22.11
C LEU A 15 13.12 -14.38 -22.09
N GLU A 16 14.11 -15.17 -22.51
CA GLU A 16 15.46 -14.67 -22.71
C GLU A 16 15.55 -13.80 -23.97
N LEU A 17 16.12 -12.61 -23.82
CA LEU A 17 16.22 -11.59 -24.87
C LEU A 17 17.67 -11.09 -25.00
N PRO A 18 18.07 -10.64 -26.20
CA PRO A 18 19.45 -10.24 -26.46
C PRO A 18 19.85 -8.89 -25.82
N SER A 19 18.88 -8.07 -25.42
CA SER A 19 19.11 -6.72 -24.86
C SER A 19 17.89 -6.16 -24.13
N LEU A 20 18.11 -5.13 -23.30
CA LEU A 20 17.06 -4.34 -22.67
C LEU A 20 16.13 -3.70 -23.72
N GLU A 21 16.69 -3.13 -24.79
CA GLU A 21 15.93 -2.49 -25.87
C GLU A 21 14.92 -3.46 -26.52
N ALA A 22 15.30 -4.73 -26.72
CA ALA A 22 14.38 -5.75 -27.21
C ALA A 22 13.24 -6.04 -26.23
N ALA A 23 13.54 -6.08 -24.92
CA ALA A 23 12.52 -6.24 -23.88
C ALA A 23 11.56 -5.05 -23.85
N GLU A 24 12.08 -3.82 -23.94
CA GLU A 24 11.28 -2.60 -23.97
C GLU A 24 10.34 -2.53 -25.16
N GLN A 25 10.81 -2.94 -26.34
CA GLN A 25 9.97 -3.00 -27.53
C GLN A 25 8.82 -4.01 -27.35
N ILE A 26 9.11 -5.20 -26.81
CA ILE A 26 8.08 -6.20 -26.52
C ILE A 26 7.07 -5.68 -25.50
N ILE A 27 7.52 -5.07 -24.41
CA ILE A 27 6.64 -4.48 -23.39
C ILE A 27 5.77 -3.39 -24.04
N ALA A 28 6.36 -2.45 -24.78
CA ALA A 28 5.63 -1.37 -25.43
C ALA A 28 4.57 -1.88 -26.42
N ASP A 29 4.89 -2.93 -27.19
CA ASP A 29 3.94 -3.53 -28.11
C ASP A 29 2.83 -4.30 -27.41
N ARG A 30 3.14 -5.02 -26.31
CA ARG A 30 2.13 -5.72 -25.51
C ARG A 30 1.23 -4.78 -24.74
N LEU A 31 1.74 -3.63 -24.30
CA LEU A 31 0.95 -2.61 -23.61
C LEU A 31 -0.07 -1.91 -24.53
N LYS A 32 0.10 -1.96 -25.86
CA LYS A 32 -0.86 -1.36 -26.80
C LYS A 32 -2.17 -2.16 -26.79
N GLY A 33 -3.23 -1.54 -26.28
CA GLY A 33 -4.58 -2.10 -26.36
C GLY A 33 -4.88 -3.18 -25.33
N LEU A 34 -4.18 -3.20 -24.20
CA LEU A 34 -4.48 -4.13 -23.10
C LEU A 34 -5.89 -3.91 -22.55
N ALA A 35 -6.66 -4.99 -22.54
CA ALA A 35 -7.91 -5.08 -21.79
C ALA A 35 -7.71 -5.61 -20.36
N VAL A 36 -6.55 -6.23 -20.08
CA VAL A 36 -6.24 -6.88 -18.81
C VAL A 36 -4.97 -6.26 -18.23
N PRO A 37 -4.98 -5.83 -16.94
CA PRO A 37 -3.77 -5.36 -16.26
C PRO A 37 -2.66 -6.41 -16.24
N ARG A 38 -1.42 -5.97 -16.43
CA ARG A 38 -0.21 -6.82 -16.45
C ARG A 38 0.96 -6.15 -15.78
N THR A 39 1.86 -6.97 -15.25
CA THR A 39 3.18 -6.57 -14.75
C THR A 39 4.29 -7.17 -15.62
N TYR A 40 5.29 -6.36 -15.95
CA TYR A 40 6.49 -6.76 -16.65
C TYR A 40 7.72 -6.46 -15.80
N VAL A 41 8.61 -7.45 -15.68
CA VAL A 41 9.87 -7.32 -14.94
C VAL A 41 11.00 -7.74 -15.88
N VAL A 42 12.04 -6.91 -16.00
CA VAL A 42 13.24 -7.24 -16.75
C VAL A 42 14.38 -7.47 -15.76
N ILE A 43 14.98 -8.65 -15.84
CA ILE A 43 16.05 -9.10 -14.96
C ILE A 43 17.34 -9.21 -15.77
N GLN A 44 18.46 -8.76 -15.20
CA GLN A 44 19.79 -8.94 -15.77
C GLN A 44 20.77 -9.29 -14.65
N GLY A 45 21.45 -10.43 -14.76
CA GLY A 45 22.39 -10.87 -13.73
C GLY A 45 21.77 -11.18 -12.36
N GLY A 46 20.46 -11.45 -12.30
CA GLY A 46 19.70 -11.67 -11.06
C GLY A 46 19.07 -10.42 -10.46
N GLU A 47 19.42 -9.22 -10.96
CA GLU A 47 18.89 -7.95 -10.48
C GLU A 47 17.72 -7.48 -11.35
N THR A 48 16.72 -6.84 -10.74
CA THR A 48 15.62 -6.22 -11.48
C THR A 48 16.08 -4.87 -12.03
N ILE A 49 16.23 -4.77 -13.35
CA ILE A 49 16.71 -3.55 -14.01
C ILE A 49 15.57 -2.68 -14.55
N LYS A 50 14.38 -3.26 -14.73
CA LYS A 50 13.18 -2.54 -15.15
C LYS A 50 11.93 -3.20 -14.60
N PHE A 51 11.01 -2.37 -14.15
CA PHE A 51 9.68 -2.76 -13.71
C PHE A 51 8.65 -1.90 -14.45
N GLN A 52 7.56 -2.51 -14.89
CA GLN A 52 6.44 -1.77 -15.46
C GLN A 52 5.15 -2.53 -15.18
N SER A 53 4.23 -1.90 -14.47
CA SER A 53 2.91 -2.48 -14.20
C SER A 53 1.78 -1.54 -14.61
N THR A 54 0.69 -2.13 -15.09
CA THR A 54 -0.61 -1.45 -15.28
C THR A 54 -1.60 -1.85 -14.19
N ARG A 55 -1.19 -2.68 -13.23
CA ARG A 55 -1.98 -3.09 -12.07
C ARG A 55 -2.03 -1.98 -11.03
N ARG A 56 -3.07 -2.04 -10.21
CA ARG A 56 -3.18 -1.29 -8.96
C ARG A 56 -3.19 -2.30 -7.81
N ILE A 57 -2.76 -1.86 -6.64
CA ILE A 57 -2.78 -2.66 -5.41
C ILE A 57 -4.09 -2.28 -4.72
N LEU A 58 -5.08 -3.15 -4.80
CA LEU A 58 -6.42 -2.91 -4.27
C LEU A 58 -6.63 -3.78 -3.04
N GLY A 59 -7.17 -3.18 -1.99
CA GLY A 59 -7.66 -3.90 -0.81
C GLY A 59 -9.16 -3.74 -0.68
N ASP A 60 -9.82 -4.74 -0.12
CA ASP A 60 -11.24 -4.71 0.23
C ASP A 60 -11.39 -4.61 1.75
N PHE A 61 -12.02 -3.54 2.22
CA PHE A 61 -12.33 -3.34 3.63
C PHE A 61 -13.75 -3.82 3.94
N VAL A 62 -13.88 -4.94 4.64
CA VAL A 62 -15.16 -5.56 4.99
C VAL A 62 -15.59 -5.06 6.36
N LYS A 63 -16.54 -4.13 6.40
CA LYS A 63 -17.10 -3.59 7.64
C LYS A 63 -18.05 -4.60 8.26
N GLN A 64 -17.88 -4.88 9.54
CA GLN A 64 -18.65 -5.88 10.26
C GLN A 64 -19.34 -5.27 11.48
N VAL A 65 -20.37 -5.96 11.95
CA VAL A 65 -20.98 -5.72 13.27
C VAL A 65 -21.04 -7.03 14.05
N ASN A 66 -20.85 -6.94 15.36
CA ASN A 66 -21.09 -8.07 16.25
C ASN A 66 -22.59 -8.31 16.35
N ALA A 67 -23.08 -9.31 15.63
CA ALA A 67 -24.46 -9.75 15.66
C ALA A 67 -24.62 -11.00 16.54
N GLY A 68 -25.84 -11.23 17.03
CA GLY A 68 -26.19 -12.40 17.85
C GLY A 68 -26.31 -12.12 19.35
N LEU A 69 -27.07 -12.97 20.05
CA LEU A 69 -27.36 -12.85 21.49
C LEU A 69 -26.10 -12.91 22.38
N LYS A 70 -24.97 -13.36 21.84
CA LYS A 70 -23.68 -13.51 22.55
C LYS A 70 -22.54 -12.67 21.95
N PHE A 71 -22.80 -11.83 20.94
CA PHE A 71 -21.78 -11.03 20.24
C PHE A 71 -20.61 -11.86 19.68
N ASP A 72 -20.84 -13.13 19.35
CA ASP A 72 -19.84 -14.09 18.88
C ASP A 72 -19.80 -14.24 17.36
N MET A 73 -20.68 -13.55 16.62
CA MET A 73 -20.72 -13.60 15.15
C MET A 73 -20.51 -12.21 14.56
N ALA A 74 -19.38 -12.01 13.89
CA ALA A 74 -19.18 -10.85 13.04
C ALA A 74 -19.99 -11.04 11.74
N THR A 75 -20.86 -10.09 11.42
CA THR A 75 -21.65 -10.09 10.18
C THR A 75 -21.23 -8.90 9.32
N GLU A 76 -20.89 -9.15 8.06
CA GLU A 76 -20.62 -8.11 7.06
C GLU A 76 -21.85 -7.20 6.89
N ILE A 77 -21.63 -5.89 6.92
CA ILE A 77 -22.67 -4.87 6.72
C ILE A 77 -22.38 -3.97 5.53
N ASP A 78 -21.13 -3.85 5.13
CA ASP A 78 -20.68 -3.00 4.03
C ASP A 78 -19.28 -3.44 3.58
N ARG A 79 -18.92 -3.15 2.34
CA ARG A 79 -17.61 -3.43 1.75
C ARG A 79 -17.14 -2.21 0.98
N GLU A 80 -15.92 -1.78 1.26
CA GLU A 80 -15.31 -0.61 0.62
C GLU A 80 -13.94 -0.98 0.05
N SER A 81 -13.77 -0.88 -1.26
CA SER A 81 -12.48 -1.08 -1.91
C SER A 81 -11.63 0.19 -1.84
N PHE A 82 -10.35 0.05 -1.54
CA PHE A 82 -9.38 1.14 -1.51
C PHE A 82 -8.15 0.82 -2.37
N ASP A 83 -7.51 1.89 -2.85
CA ASP A 83 -6.32 1.80 -3.68
C ASP A 83 -5.08 2.14 -2.87
N ALA A 84 -4.24 1.15 -2.65
CA ALA A 84 -3.05 1.21 -1.82
C ALA A 84 -1.75 1.27 -2.65
N THR A 85 -1.80 1.43 -3.98
CA THR A 85 -0.59 1.38 -4.83
C THR A 85 0.50 2.32 -4.34
N ASP A 86 0.16 3.59 -4.12
CA ASP A 86 1.18 4.59 -3.78
C ASP A 86 1.71 4.37 -2.36
N ALA A 87 0.84 4.01 -1.42
CA ALA A 87 1.20 3.77 -0.03
C ALA A 87 2.10 2.55 0.13
N VAL A 88 1.82 1.43 -0.55
CA VAL A 88 2.69 0.25 -0.53
C VAL A 88 4.06 0.57 -1.12
N LEU A 89 4.13 1.38 -2.16
CA LEU A 89 5.40 1.82 -2.74
C LEU A 89 6.18 2.79 -1.83
N MET A 90 5.56 3.32 -0.77
CA MET A 90 6.25 4.12 0.27
C MET A 90 6.82 3.28 1.40
N LEU A 91 6.40 2.02 1.52
CA LEU A 91 6.88 1.11 2.55
C LEU A 91 8.27 0.56 2.21
N THR A 92 9.02 0.23 3.25
CA THR A 92 10.21 -0.61 3.11
C THR A 92 9.80 -2.05 2.75
N ARG A 93 10.73 -2.79 2.14
CA ARG A 93 10.53 -4.22 1.85
C ARG A 93 10.12 -5.02 3.10
N ALA A 94 10.70 -4.69 4.26
CA ALA A 94 10.40 -5.40 5.50
C ALA A 94 8.95 -5.16 5.94
N GLU A 95 8.47 -3.93 5.87
CA GLU A 95 7.08 -3.58 6.18
C GLU A 95 6.10 -4.24 5.20
N ILE A 96 6.43 -4.30 3.90
CA ILE A 96 5.60 -5.01 2.91
C ILE A 96 5.52 -6.51 3.24
N ILE A 97 6.62 -7.13 3.67
CA ILE A 97 6.63 -8.53 4.09
C ILE A 97 5.80 -8.74 5.35
N GLU A 98 5.88 -7.81 6.30
CA GLU A 98 5.08 -7.86 7.53
C GLU A 98 3.57 -7.83 7.24
N LEU A 99 3.13 -7.11 6.20
CA LEU A 99 1.73 -7.16 5.74
C LEU A 99 1.30 -8.56 5.27
N GLY A 100 2.20 -9.41 4.79
CA GLY A 100 1.89 -10.79 4.40
C GLY A 100 1.87 -11.78 5.57
N GLU A 101 2.51 -11.43 6.68
CA GLU A 101 2.75 -12.34 7.81
C GLU A 101 1.92 -12.01 9.06
N CYS A 102 1.41 -10.77 9.17
CA CYS A 102 0.77 -10.25 10.37
C CYS A 102 -0.56 -9.55 10.06
N ASP A 103 -1.68 -10.18 10.46
CA ASP A 103 -3.02 -9.62 10.30
C ASP A 103 -3.15 -8.24 10.98
N GLU A 104 -2.49 -8.02 12.12
CA GLU A 104 -2.51 -6.73 12.83
C GLU A 104 -1.85 -5.61 12.00
N ALA A 105 -0.81 -5.92 11.24
CA ALA A 105 -0.14 -4.96 10.37
C ALA A 105 -1.03 -4.58 9.17
N VAL A 106 -1.72 -5.56 8.59
CA VAL A 106 -2.71 -5.35 7.53
C VAL A 106 -3.85 -4.44 8.01
N ASP A 107 -4.40 -4.74 9.19
CA ASP A 107 -5.47 -3.96 9.78
C ASP A 107 -5.05 -2.52 10.07
N ALA A 108 -3.84 -2.34 10.63
CA ALA A 108 -3.29 -1.01 10.89
C ALA A 108 -3.09 -0.22 9.59
N PHE A 109 -2.57 -0.85 8.55
CA PHE A 109 -2.37 -0.23 7.24
C PHE A 109 -3.70 0.17 6.58
N ALA A 110 -4.70 -0.72 6.59
CA ALA A 110 -5.99 -0.46 5.94
C ALA A 110 -6.79 0.68 6.61
N ARG A 111 -6.63 0.89 7.93
CA ARG A 111 -7.24 2.01 8.65
C ARG A 111 -6.82 3.39 8.16
N ALA A 112 -5.68 3.50 7.46
CA ALA A 112 -5.28 4.75 6.82
C ALA A 112 -6.23 5.15 5.68
N PHE A 113 -6.93 4.19 5.06
CA PHE A 113 -7.77 4.39 3.88
C PHE A 113 -9.25 4.49 4.22
N VAL A 114 -9.73 3.71 5.20
CA VAL A 114 -11.17 3.63 5.54
C VAL A 114 -11.43 4.11 6.96
N SER A 115 -12.49 4.90 7.15
CA SER A 115 -12.93 5.34 8.48
C SER A 115 -13.97 4.36 9.02
N TRP A 116 -13.56 3.53 9.99
CA TRP A 116 -14.43 2.56 10.63
C TRP A 116 -13.94 2.21 12.05
N ASP A 117 -14.85 2.32 13.02
CA ASP A 117 -14.56 2.06 14.44
C ASP A 117 -15.11 0.71 14.93
N GLY A 118 -15.83 -0.02 14.06
CA GLY A 118 -16.36 -1.35 14.36
C GLY A 118 -15.37 -2.48 14.02
N PRO A 119 -15.76 -3.75 14.23
CA PRO A 119 -14.98 -4.88 13.74
C PRO A 119 -14.95 -4.86 12.20
N PHE A 120 -13.85 -5.34 11.63
CA PHE A 120 -13.67 -5.43 10.18
C PHE A 120 -12.72 -6.56 9.83
N ALA A 121 -12.63 -6.85 8.54
CA ALA A 121 -11.56 -7.65 7.95
C ALA A 121 -11.05 -6.95 6.69
N VAL A 122 -9.79 -7.18 6.36
CA VAL A 122 -9.17 -6.71 5.11
C VAL A 122 -8.96 -7.91 4.21
N GLU A 123 -9.49 -7.85 3.00
CA GLU A 123 -9.38 -8.90 1.99
C GLU A 123 -8.58 -8.40 0.78
N SER A 124 -7.99 -9.33 0.03
CA SER A 124 -7.35 -9.12 -1.28
C SER A 124 -6.12 -8.21 -1.33
N LEU A 125 -5.77 -7.48 -0.25
CA LEU A 125 -4.61 -6.60 -0.22
C LEU A 125 -3.31 -7.35 -0.51
N VAL A 126 -3.05 -8.42 0.23
CA VAL A 126 -1.82 -9.24 0.12
C VAL A 126 -1.69 -9.86 -1.27
N ASP A 127 -2.76 -10.47 -1.77
CA ASP A 127 -2.79 -11.04 -3.13
C ASP A 127 -2.55 -9.96 -4.19
N SER A 128 -3.12 -8.77 -4.00
CA SER A 128 -2.96 -7.66 -4.94
C SER A 128 -1.54 -7.09 -4.94
N ILE A 129 -0.84 -7.08 -3.79
CA ILE A 129 0.59 -6.76 -3.70
C ILE A 129 1.40 -7.78 -4.51
N ALA A 130 1.15 -9.08 -4.29
CA ALA A 130 1.86 -10.15 -4.98
C ALA A 130 1.67 -10.08 -6.51
N GLU A 131 0.43 -9.88 -6.96
CA GLU A 131 0.10 -9.68 -8.38
C GLU A 131 0.76 -8.42 -8.96
N PHE A 132 0.75 -7.31 -8.22
CA PHE A 132 1.39 -6.08 -8.67
C PHE A 132 2.87 -6.29 -8.91
N PHE A 133 3.57 -6.97 -7.99
CA PHE A 133 4.99 -7.26 -8.12
C PHE A 133 5.33 -8.48 -8.98
N ALA A 134 4.32 -9.19 -9.51
CA ALA A 134 4.51 -10.44 -10.26
C ALA A 134 5.38 -11.46 -9.47
N ILE A 135 5.00 -11.70 -8.21
CA ILE A 135 5.61 -12.67 -7.29
C ILE A 135 4.53 -13.61 -6.77
N ASP A 136 4.88 -14.88 -6.54
CA ASP A 136 3.93 -15.89 -6.03
C ASP A 136 3.57 -15.64 -4.56
N ASP A 137 4.55 -15.22 -3.76
CA ASP A 137 4.40 -14.90 -2.35
C ASP A 137 5.07 -13.56 -2.03
N ILE A 138 4.51 -12.80 -1.08
CA ILE A 138 5.07 -11.49 -0.69
C ILE A 138 6.52 -11.62 -0.20
N SER A 139 6.90 -12.73 0.42
CA SER A 139 8.26 -12.98 0.90
C SER A 139 9.30 -13.06 -0.23
N ASP A 140 8.87 -13.35 -1.47
CA ASP A 140 9.70 -13.38 -2.68
C ASP A 140 10.02 -11.97 -3.21
N LEU A 141 9.40 -10.92 -2.67
CA LEU A 141 9.73 -9.55 -3.03
C LEU A 141 11.21 -9.30 -2.76
N THR A 142 11.95 -8.80 -3.76
CA THR A 142 13.35 -8.38 -3.61
C THR A 142 13.45 -6.86 -3.52
N GLN A 143 14.53 -6.36 -2.90
CA GLN A 143 14.74 -4.91 -2.78
C GLN A 143 14.84 -4.24 -4.15
N ASP A 144 15.60 -4.82 -5.08
CA ASP A 144 15.75 -4.27 -6.44
C ASP A 144 14.42 -4.16 -7.19
N ARG A 145 13.49 -5.09 -6.94
CA ARG A 145 12.17 -5.08 -7.57
C ARG A 145 11.30 -3.96 -7.01
N LEU A 146 11.34 -3.74 -5.69
CA LEU A 146 10.68 -2.61 -5.05
C LEU A 146 11.25 -1.28 -5.57
N ASP A 147 12.58 -1.13 -5.56
CA ASP A 147 13.26 0.09 -6.03
C ASP A 147 12.95 0.39 -7.50
N ALA A 148 12.91 -0.64 -8.35
CA ALA A 148 12.53 -0.51 -9.75
C ALA A 148 11.06 -0.08 -9.91
N ALA A 149 10.15 -0.59 -9.07
CA ALA A 149 8.73 -0.22 -9.11
C ALA A 149 8.50 1.23 -8.67
N VAL A 150 9.15 1.67 -7.59
CA VAL A 150 9.11 3.07 -7.12
C VAL A 150 9.63 4.00 -8.21
N LYS A 151 10.77 3.67 -8.82
CA LYS A 151 11.35 4.44 -9.92
C LYS A 151 10.41 4.52 -11.13
N ALA A 152 9.69 3.44 -11.44
CA ALA A 152 8.75 3.40 -12.56
C ALA A 152 7.52 4.31 -12.37
N GLN A 153 7.14 4.61 -11.12
CA GLN A 153 6.02 5.51 -10.79
C GLN A 153 6.39 6.99 -10.71
N GLY A 154 7.62 7.37 -11.05
CA GLY A 154 8.00 8.77 -11.26
C GLY A 154 8.91 9.40 -10.21
N GLY A 155 9.43 8.65 -9.24
CA GLY A 155 10.51 9.12 -8.37
C GLY A 155 10.38 8.69 -6.90
N GLY A 156 11.47 8.87 -6.16
CA GLY A 156 11.66 8.35 -4.80
C GLY A 156 10.70 8.93 -3.76
N VAL A 157 10.59 8.20 -2.66
CA VAL A 157 9.84 8.60 -1.47
C VAL A 157 10.67 9.64 -0.72
N GLU A 158 10.11 10.84 -0.54
CA GLU A 158 10.75 11.90 0.23
C GLU A 158 9.96 12.12 1.53
N ASP A 159 10.65 12.00 2.66
CA ASP A 159 10.09 12.34 3.96
C ASP A 159 9.89 13.85 4.08
N PHE A 160 8.75 14.26 4.62
CA PHE A 160 8.48 15.65 4.96
C PHE A 160 7.68 15.75 6.27
N THR A 161 7.76 16.92 6.91
CA THR A 161 7.01 17.23 8.13
C THR A 161 6.19 18.49 7.92
N VAL A 162 4.90 18.44 8.29
CA VAL A 162 4.00 19.60 8.27
C VAL A 162 3.58 19.90 9.71
N THR A 163 3.87 21.11 10.18
CA THR A 163 3.36 21.60 11.47
C THR A 163 2.02 22.31 11.26
N LEU A 164 0.98 21.82 11.93
CA LEU A 164 -0.34 22.41 11.94
C LEU A 164 -0.63 23.03 13.31
N THR A 165 -1.16 24.26 13.34
CA THR A 165 -1.65 24.89 14.57
C THR A 165 -3.18 24.89 14.57
N ILE A 166 -3.80 24.19 15.54
CA ILE A 166 -5.25 24.08 15.66
C ILE A 166 -5.71 24.86 16.89
N GLN A 167 -6.62 25.82 16.68
CA GLN A 167 -7.26 26.54 17.79
C GLN A 167 -8.63 25.93 18.10
N VAL A 168 -8.77 25.36 19.29
CA VAL A 168 -10.05 24.81 19.78
C VAL A 168 -10.71 25.81 20.73
N SER A 169 -11.93 26.23 20.42
CA SER A 169 -12.72 27.11 21.29
C SER A 169 -13.94 26.35 21.81
N GLY A 170 -14.15 26.38 23.13
CA GLY A 170 -15.22 25.63 23.78
C GLY A 170 -15.82 26.33 24.99
N LYS A 171 -16.85 25.72 25.56
CA LYS A 171 -17.43 26.09 26.85
C LYS A 171 -17.36 24.87 27.76
N ARG A 172 -16.94 25.07 29.00
CA ARG A 172 -16.88 24.01 30.01
C ARG A 172 -17.68 24.39 31.25
N PHE A 173 -18.15 23.39 31.98
CA PHE A 173 -18.58 23.59 33.36
C PHE A 173 -17.36 23.89 34.23
N SER A 174 -17.54 24.68 35.29
CA SER A 174 -16.43 25.13 36.14
C SER A 174 -15.70 24.00 36.85
N ASN A 175 -16.36 22.85 37.04
CA ASN A 175 -15.84 21.66 37.71
C ASN A 175 -15.11 20.67 36.77
N VAL A 176 -15.06 20.92 35.45
CA VAL A 176 -14.33 20.08 34.49
C VAL A 176 -12.89 20.57 34.40
N ASP A 177 -11.92 19.67 34.55
CA ASP A 177 -10.50 19.99 34.36
C ASP A 177 -10.18 20.13 32.87
N LEU A 178 -9.47 21.21 32.53
CA LEU A 178 -9.04 21.45 31.15
C LEU A 178 -7.92 20.49 30.75
N ASN A 179 -7.07 20.06 31.69
CA ASN A 179 -5.98 19.14 31.39
C ASN A 179 -6.50 17.73 31.07
N GLU A 180 -7.57 17.30 31.73
CA GLU A 180 -8.29 16.06 31.40
C GLU A 180 -8.87 16.15 29.98
N PHE A 181 -9.55 17.26 29.64
CA PHE A 181 -10.04 17.49 28.28
C PHE A 181 -8.93 17.46 27.22
N ILE A 182 -7.76 18.07 27.48
CA ILE A 182 -6.63 18.07 26.55
C ILE A 182 -6.04 16.66 26.42
N GLY A 183 -5.89 15.94 27.54
CA GLY A 183 -5.38 14.57 27.55
C GLY A 183 -6.30 13.57 26.84
N ASP A 184 -7.61 13.83 26.86
CA ASP A 184 -8.64 13.03 26.18
C ASP A 184 -8.92 13.50 24.75
N LEU A 185 -8.22 14.51 24.24
CA LEU A 185 -8.42 15.02 22.90
C LEU A 185 -7.89 14.02 21.88
N ASP A 186 -8.80 13.27 21.25
CA ASP A 186 -8.47 12.43 20.11
C ASP A 186 -8.25 13.29 18.85
N TYR A 187 -7.13 13.08 18.18
CA TYR A 187 -6.83 13.68 16.89
C TYR A 187 -6.23 12.62 15.98
N SER A 188 -6.75 12.59 14.76
CA SER A 188 -6.16 11.81 13.68
C SER A 188 -5.98 12.73 12.47
N VAL A 189 -4.84 12.59 11.81
CA VAL A 189 -4.57 13.27 10.54
C VAL A 189 -4.58 12.20 9.46
N ARG A 190 -5.39 12.41 8.43
CA ARG A 190 -5.43 11.56 7.23
C ARG A 190 -5.18 12.43 6.02
N SER A 191 -4.41 11.92 5.07
CA SER A 191 -4.23 12.55 3.77
C SER A 191 -5.26 12.01 2.78
N ASN A 192 -5.95 12.91 2.08
CA ASN A 192 -6.77 12.56 0.92
C ASN A 192 -6.02 12.80 -0.40
N THR A 193 -4.75 13.19 -0.32
CA THR A 193 -3.90 13.44 -1.49
C THR A 193 -3.26 12.14 -1.92
N ALA A 194 -3.50 11.71 -3.17
CA ALA A 194 -2.82 10.55 -3.76
C ALA A 194 -1.30 10.75 -3.71
N GLY A 195 -0.55 9.69 -3.45
CA GLY A 195 0.90 9.80 -3.27
C GLY A 195 1.35 10.49 -1.98
N VAL A 196 0.49 10.63 -0.96
CA VAL A 196 0.89 11.14 0.36
C VAL A 196 0.34 10.26 1.47
N MET A 197 1.23 9.64 2.26
CA MET A 197 0.90 8.85 3.43
C MET A 197 1.28 9.60 4.71
N VAL A 198 0.40 9.57 5.72
CA VAL A 198 0.72 10.06 7.06
C VAL A 198 1.30 8.89 7.85
N THR A 199 2.58 8.96 8.19
CA THR A 199 3.30 7.90 8.89
C THR A 199 3.27 8.06 10.40
N ALA A 200 3.18 9.29 10.90
CA ALA A 200 3.11 9.60 12.31
C ALA A 200 2.39 10.93 12.56
N THR A 201 1.80 11.04 13.74
CA THR A 201 1.24 12.29 14.26
C THR A 201 1.72 12.49 15.69
N GLU A 202 2.24 13.67 15.97
CA GLU A 202 2.65 14.06 17.32
C GLU A 202 2.02 15.40 17.71
N MET A 203 1.64 15.52 18.97
CA MET A 203 1.33 16.81 19.58
C MET A 203 2.65 17.48 19.94
N THR A 204 2.89 18.64 19.35
CA THR A 204 3.99 19.50 19.77
C THR A 204 3.47 20.48 20.81
N ASP A 205 4.12 20.54 21.96
CA ASP A 205 3.86 21.57 22.95
C ASP A 205 4.17 22.95 22.33
N ALA A 206 3.22 23.88 22.43
CA ALA A 206 3.39 25.26 21.98
C ALA A 206 4.21 26.10 22.96
#